data_AF-A0A8T6KXZ9-F1
#
_entry.id   AF-A0A8T6KXZ9-F1
#
_cell.length_a   1.000
_cell.length_b   1.000
_cell.length_c   1.000
_cell.angle_alpha   90.00
_cell.angle_beta   90.00
_cell.angle_gamma   90.00
#
_symmetry.space_group_name_H-M   'P 1'
#
loop_
_entity.id
_entity.type
_entity.pdbx_description
1 polymer ?
#
loop_
_entity_poly.entity_id
_entity_poly.type
_entity_poly.pdbx_seq_one_letter_code
_entity_poly.pdbx_strand_id
1 'polypeptide(L)'
;EQSNSANPFVPSSHGLSFQAGEMGFGHLTVMSKNFDAMEQFYRSYGLGVSDYVDWEIIKGLKLHLAFMHANARHHSLAVGRMPVFPKRLHHFMLEVEDRHQVGVSFDRIRKAGIKVKNEIGVHPNDKSFTFYVKSPSGFEAELGAEGIQVNPEDPDREVGQYYQLSIWGHKMTALDTLPLKAAATYMKLTGNV
;
A
#
# COMPACT_ATOMS: atom_id res chain seq x y z
N GLU A 1 26.69 15.05 4.75
CA GLU A 1 26.48 16.37 4.13
C GLU A 1 25.07 16.83 4.44
N GLN A 2 24.92 17.98 5.09
CA GLN A 2 23.62 18.61 5.35
C GLN A 2 23.19 19.31 4.05
N SER A 3 22.08 18.90 3.43
CA SER A 3 21.58 19.55 2.23
C SER A 3 20.88 20.87 2.59
N ASN A 4 21.47 21.97 2.17
CA ASN A 4 20.88 23.31 2.21
C ASN A 4 19.51 23.34 1.50
N SER A 5 18.47 23.78 2.20
CA SER A 5 17.08 23.88 1.74
C SER A 5 16.80 25.11 0.84
N ALA A 6 17.82 25.63 0.15
CA ALA A 6 17.74 26.90 -0.58
C ALA A 6 17.45 26.75 -2.09
N ASN A 7 17.49 25.53 -2.63
CA ASN A 7 17.12 25.31 -4.02
C ASN A 7 15.60 25.11 -4.12
N PRO A 8 14.89 25.86 -4.98
CA PRO A 8 13.48 25.58 -5.24
C PRO A 8 13.34 24.14 -5.71
N PHE A 9 12.26 23.48 -5.29
CA PHE A 9 11.91 22.15 -5.80
C PHE A 9 11.89 22.22 -7.33
N VAL A 10 12.87 21.57 -7.97
CA VAL A 10 12.89 21.42 -9.41
C VAL A 10 11.93 20.27 -9.72
N PRO A 11 10.82 20.51 -10.44
CA PRO A 11 9.94 19.44 -10.87
C PRO A 11 10.76 18.36 -11.55
N SER A 12 10.40 17.09 -11.36
CA SER A 12 11.21 15.99 -11.87
C SER A 12 11.51 16.24 -13.36
N SER A 13 12.79 16.20 -13.75
CA SER A 13 13.22 16.32 -15.15
C SER A 13 12.74 15.16 -16.04
N HIS A 14 11.87 14.31 -15.50
CA HIS A 14 11.41 13.05 -16.07
C HIS A 14 9.91 13.07 -16.37
N GLY A 15 9.24 14.22 -16.24
CA GLY A 15 7.85 14.40 -16.68
C GLY A 15 6.81 13.68 -15.83
N LEU A 16 7.09 13.41 -14.55
CA LEU A 16 6.09 12.86 -13.63
C LEU A 16 5.17 13.96 -13.11
N SER A 17 3.86 13.70 -13.16
CA SER A 17 2.79 14.50 -12.61
C SER A 17 2.11 13.72 -11.49
N PHE A 18 2.08 14.27 -10.28
CA PHE A 18 1.46 13.61 -9.12
C PHE A 18 0.01 14.04 -8.92
N GLN A 19 -0.88 13.07 -8.67
CA GLN A 19 -2.28 13.28 -8.34
C GLN A 19 -2.45 13.66 -6.85
N ALA A 20 -1.99 14.87 -6.50
CA ALA A 20 -1.83 15.29 -5.11
C ALA A 20 -2.89 16.27 -4.56
N GLY A 21 -3.65 16.98 -5.41
CA GLY A 21 -4.51 18.13 -5.04
C GLY A 21 -5.58 17.84 -3.97
N GLU A 22 -6.87 17.83 -4.35
CA GLU A 22 -7.95 17.45 -3.42
C GLU A 22 -7.83 15.99 -2.94
N MET A 23 -7.06 15.18 -3.68
CA MET A 23 -6.79 13.76 -3.39
C MET A 23 -5.73 13.55 -2.29
N GLY A 24 -5.06 14.61 -1.83
CA GLY A 24 -3.93 14.52 -0.89
C GLY A 24 -2.72 13.81 -1.50
N PHE A 25 -1.65 13.64 -0.72
CA PHE A 25 -0.35 13.16 -1.24
C PHE A 25 -0.37 11.72 -1.80
N GLY A 26 -1.40 10.92 -1.48
CA GLY A 26 -1.48 9.49 -1.72
C GLY A 26 -2.07 8.78 -0.50
N HIS A 27 -1.48 7.65 -0.10
CA HIS A 27 -1.92 6.91 1.10
C HIS A 27 -0.79 6.35 1.94
N LEU A 28 -1.10 6.04 3.20
CA LEU A 28 -0.25 5.27 4.11
C LEU A 28 -0.91 3.96 4.50
N THR A 29 -0.14 2.89 4.55
CA THR A 29 -0.57 1.62 5.16
C THR A 29 0.25 1.36 6.41
N VAL A 30 -0.44 1.23 7.55
CA VAL A 30 0.18 1.02 8.86
C VAL A 30 -0.25 -0.30 9.48
N MET A 31 0.67 -0.96 10.17
CA MET A 31 0.42 -2.23 10.86
C MET A 31 0.26 -2.01 12.36
N SER A 32 -0.80 -2.58 12.92
CA SER A 32 -1.15 -2.49 14.34
C SER A 32 -1.28 -3.88 14.97
N LYS A 33 -0.88 -3.98 16.24
CA LYS A 33 -1.18 -5.15 17.09
C LYS A 33 -2.60 -5.08 17.67
N ASN A 34 -3.17 -3.89 17.75
CA ASN A 34 -4.54 -3.66 18.19
C ASN A 34 -5.27 -2.98 17.02
N PHE A 35 -5.70 -3.80 16.06
CA PHE A 35 -6.34 -3.36 14.83
C PHE A 35 -7.63 -2.61 15.13
N ASP A 36 -8.53 -3.24 15.88
CA ASP A 36 -9.88 -2.76 16.14
C ASP A 36 -9.85 -1.38 16.83
N ALA A 37 -8.94 -1.18 17.80
CA ALA A 37 -8.78 0.11 18.45
C ALA A 37 -8.19 1.19 17.52
N MET A 38 -7.27 0.82 16.61
CA MET A 38 -6.67 1.77 15.67
C MET A 38 -7.66 2.17 14.57
N GLU A 39 -8.43 1.22 14.04
CA GLU A 39 -9.52 1.51 13.12
C GLU A 39 -10.55 2.42 13.78
N GLN A 40 -11.04 2.07 14.97
CA GLN A 40 -12.01 2.89 15.70
C GLN A 40 -11.48 4.30 16.00
N PHE A 41 -10.19 4.42 16.34
CA PHE A 41 -9.54 5.71 16.53
C PHE A 41 -9.61 6.57 15.26
N TYR A 42 -9.23 6.06 14.10
CA TYR A 42 -9.29 6.88 12.88
C TYR A 42 -10.72 7.17 12.43
N ARG A 43 -11.66 6.25 12.66
CA ARG A 43 -13.09 6.52 12.43
C ARG A 43 -13.61 7.65 13.31
N SER A 44 -13.13 7.79 14.55
CA SER A 44 -13.55 8.90 15.42
C SER A 44 -13.03 10.27 14.98
N TYR A 45 -12.01 10.32 14.11
CA TYR A 45 -11.57 11.53 13.41
C TYR A 45 -12.28 11.76 12.08
N GLY A 46 -13.29 10.96 11.74
CA GLY A 46 -14.12 11.15 10.56
C GLY A 46 -13.67 10.40 9.31
N LEU A 47 -12.69 9.50 9.40
CA LEU A 47 -12.36 8.64 8.25
C LEU A 47 -13.46 7.59 8.05
N GLY A 48 -13.95 7.49 6.83
CA GLY A 48 -14.87 6.43 6.40
C GLY A 48 -14.12 5.17 5.98
N VAL A 49 -14.77 4.01 6.05
CA VAL A 49 -14.18 2.74 5.56
C VAL A 49 -14.61 2.53 4.11
N SER A 50 -13.63 2.27 3.26
CA SER A 50 -13.84 1.96 1.86
C SER A 50 -14.10 0.47 1.63
N ASP A 51 -13.23 -0.36 2.19
CA ASP A 51 -13.37 -1.81 2.21
C ASP A 51 -12.46 -2.46 3.23
N TYR A 52 -12.64 -3.77 3.38
CA TYR A 52 -11.75 -4.66 4.06
C TYR A 52 -11.13 -5.67 3.08
N VAL A 53 -9.89 -6.08 3.39
CA VAL A 53 -9.23 -7.20 2.72
C VAL A 53 -8.77 -8.21 3.74
N ASP A 54 -9.18 -9.46 3.56
CA ASP A 54 -8.73 -10.63 4.31
C ASP A 54 -7.97 -11.58 3.41
N TRP A 55 -6.64 -11.47 3.39
CA TRP A 55 -5.81 -12.29 2.54
C TRP A 55 -5.06 -13.36 3.33
N GLU A 56 -5.30 -14.63 3.00
CA GLU A 56 -4.52 -15.75 3.52
C GLU A 56 -3.23 -15.89 2.70
N ILE A 57 -2.14 -15.33 3.21
CA ILE A 57 -0.82 -15.34 2.56
C ILE A 57 -0.33 -16.78 2.37
N ILE A 58 -0.46 -17.54 3.45
CA ILE A 58 -0.21 -18.98 3.55
C ILE A 58 -1.15 -19.52 4.63
N LYS A 59 -1.41 -20.84 4.63
CA LYS A 59 -2.30 -21.47 5.61
C LYS A 59 -1.95 -21.05 7.05
N GLY A 60 -2.89 -20.38 7.73
CA GLY A 60 -2.76 -19.92 9.11
C GLY A 60 -2.09 -18.54 9.29
N LEU A 61 -1.55 -17.92 8.24
CA LEU A 61 -1.04 -16.54 8.27
C LEU A 61 -1.92 -15.65 7.41
N LYS A 62 -2.75 -14.85 8.07
CA LYS A 62 -3.67 -13.91 7.43
C LYS A 62 -3.22 -12.47 7.61
N LEU A 63 -3.36 -11.69 6.56
CA LEU A 63 -3.32 -10.24 6.58
C LEU A 63 -4.76 -9.73 6.54
N HIS A 64 -5.12 -8.93 7.54
CA HIS A 64 -6.40 -8.24 7.58
C HIS A 64 -6.15 -6.74 7.48
N LEU A 65 -6.85 -6.06 6.58
CA LEU A 65 -6.71 -4.64 6.28
C LEU A 65 -8.07 -3.96 6.27
N ALA A 66 -8.16 -2.76 6.84
CA ALA A 66 -9.23 -1.79 6.61
C ALA A 66 -8.66 -0.62 5.80
N PHE A 67 -9.26 -0.33 4.66
CA PHE A 67 -8.92 0.78 3.79
C PHE A 67 -9.87 1.94 4.09
N MET A 68 -9.33 3.11 4.41
CA MET A 68 -10.08 4.23 4.96
C MET A 68 -9.86 5.52 4.17
N HIS A 69 -10.94 6.18 3.78
CA HIS A 69 -10.92 7.43 3.01
C HIS A 69 -11.11 8.66 3.90
N ALA A 70 -10.46 9.76 3.51
CA ALA A 70 -10.67 11.10 4.07
C ALA A 70 -11.23 12.10 3.03
N ASN A 71 -11.21 11.72 1.75
CA ASN A 71 -11.68 12.49 0.59
C ASN A 71 -12.10 11.50 -0.52
N ALA A 72 -12.20 11.95 -1.77
CA ALA A 72 -12.59 11.10 -2.90
C ALA A 72 -11.57 9.98 -3.22
N ARG A 73 -10.34 10.03 -2.70
CA ARG A 73 -9.39 8.92 -2.83
C ARG A 73 -9.95 7.68 -2.16
N HIS A 74 -9.89 6.54 -2.87
CA HIS A 74 -10.35 5.26 -2.34
C HIS A 74 -9.88 5.01 -0.91
N HIS A 75 -8.64 5.34 -0.60
CA HIS A 75 -8.18 5.40 0.79
C HIS A 75 -7.02 6.37 0.91
N SER A 76 -6.98 7.11 2.01
CA SER A 76 -5.80 7.91 2.40
C SER A 76 -4.99 7.19 3.48
N LEU A 77 -5.62 6.22 4.18
CA LEU A 77 -5.02 5.41 5.21
C LEU A 77 -5.53 3.98 5.10
N ALA A 78 -4.64 2.99 5.23
CA ALA A 78 -5.02 1.63 5.54
C ALA A 78 -4.41 1.20 6.88
N VAL A 79 -5.22 0.55 7.70
CA VAL A 79 -4.78 -0.08 8.95
C VAL A 79 -4.75 -1.58 8.70
N GLY A 80 -3.68 -2.24 9.11
CA GLY A 80 -3.50 -3.68 8.93
C GLY A 80 -3.10 -4.41 10.20
N ARG A 81 -3.41 -5.70 10.28
CA ARG A 81 -2.83 -6.63 11.25
C ARG A 81 -2.28 -7.86 10.56
N MET A 82 -1.10 -8.27 11.00
CA MET A 82 -0.48 -9.54 10.64
C MET A 82 0.39 -9.99 11.82
N PRO A 83 0.30 -11.25 12.28
CA PRO A 83 0.96 -11.72 13.50
C PRO A 83 2.48 -11.43 13.60
N VAL A 84 3.20 -11.34 12.48
CA VAL A 84 4.68 -11.28 12.45
C VAL A 84 5.20 -10.07 11.68
N PHE A 85 4.48 -8.94 11.66
CA PHE A 85 4.96 -7.77 10.91
C PHE A 85 5.97 -6.91 11.72
N PRO A 86 7.19 -6.64 11.20
CA PRO A 86 8.28 -6.06 11.99
C PRO A 86 8.24 -4.53 12.13
N LYS A 87 7.48 -3.81 11.28
CA LYS A 87 7.44 -2.34 11.22
C LYS A 87 6.02 -1.81 11.39
N ARG A 88 5.88 -0.59 11.91
CA ARG A 88 4.56 0.07 11.99
C ARG A 88 4.11 0.68 10.66
N LEU A 89 5.04 1.19 9.85
CA LEU A 89 4.74 1.63 8.49
C LEU A 89 5.00 0.45 7.55
N HIS A 90 3.97 0.02 6.82
CA HIS A 90 4.11 -0.98 5.76
C HIS A 90 4.58 -0.30 4.49
N HIS A 91 3.78 0.62 3.97
CA HIS A 91 4.11 1.39 2.77
C HIS A 91 3.48 2.78 2.78
N PHE A 92 4.02 3.66 1.95
CA PHE A 92 3.28 4.79 1.42
C PHE A 92 3.09 4.60 -0.09
N MET A 93 2.07 5.22 -0.64
CA MET A 93 1.83 5.25 -2.09
C MET A 93 1.79 6.69 -2.58
N LEU A 94 2.37 6.91 -3.76
CA LEU A 94 2.18 8.12 -4.54
C LEU A 94 1.47 7.77 -5.83
N GLU A 95 0.49 8.58 -6.21
CA GLU A 95 -0.26 8.38 -7.45
C GLU A 95 0.25 9.35 -8.52
N VAL A 96 0.54 8.81 -9.70
CA VAL A 96 0.86 9.57 -10.91
C VAL A 96 -0.33 9.62 -11.86
N GLU A 97 -0.27 10.52 -12.82
CA GLU A 97 -1.39 10.81 -13.72
C GLU A 97 -1.89 9.61 -14.51
N ASP A 98 -1.00 8.73 -14.98
CA ASP A 98 -1.35 7.59 -15.81
C ASP A 98 -0.40 6.39 -15.65
N ARG A 99 -0.83 5.23 -16.17
CA ARG A 99 -0.03 3.99 -16.18
C ARG A 99 1.28 4.10 -16.96
N HIS A 100 1.39 5.01 -17.93
CA HIS A 100 2.62 5.19 -18.70
C HIS A 100 3.73 5.77 -17.81
N GLN A 101 3.41 6.73 -16.94
CA GLN A 101 4.34 7.27 -15.94
C GLN A 101 4.78 6.21 -14.91
N VAL A 102 3.89 5.28 -14.55
CA VAL A 102 4.24 4.10 -13.74
C VAL A 102 5.25 3.21 -14.49
N GLY A 103 5.00 2.91 -15.77
CA GLY A 103 5.88 2.09 -16.60
C GLY A 103 7.28 2.70 -16.79
N VAL A 104 7.36 4.00 -17.10
CA VAL A 104 8.64 4.72 -17.22
C VAL A 104 9.41 4.70 -15.90
N SER A 105 8.72 4.87 -14.78
CA SER A 105 9.34 4.81 -13.45
C SER A 105 9.84 3.41 -13.11
N PHE A 106 9.07 2.38 -13.45
CA PHE A 106 9.44 0.98 -13.27
C PHE A 106 10.72 0.62 -14.05
N ASP A 107 10.81 1.01 -15.32
CA ASP A 107 12.01 0.80 -16.14
C ASP A 107 13.22 1.55 -15.59
N ARG A 108 13.03 2.77 -15.09
CA ARG A 108 14.09 3.57 -14.46
C ARG A 108 14.63 2.88 -13.19
N ILE A 109 13.75 2.37 -12.34
CA ILE A 109 14.11 1.62 -11.13
C ILE A 109 14.96 0.40 -11.50
N ARG A 110 14.53 -0.38 -12.51
CA ARG A 110 15.27 -1.57 -12.96
C ARG A 110 16.61 -1.21 -13.59
N LYS A 111 16.67 -0.17 -14.43
CA LYS A 111 17.91 0.31 -15.04
C LYS A 111 18.92 0.80 -13.99
N ALA A 112 18.44 1.36 -12.88
CA ALA A 112 19.26 1.76 -11.74
C ALA A 112 19.72 0.57 -10.86
N GLY A 113 19.33 -0.67 -11.18
CA GLY A 113 19.66 -1.86 -10.39
C GLY A 113 18.93 -1.93 -9.04
N ILE A 114 17.90 -1.10 -8.84
CA ILE A 114 17.07 -1.12 -7.63
C ILE A 114 16.13 -2.31 -7.72
N LYS A 115 16.09 -3.13 -6.68
CA LYS A 115 15.23 -4.31 -6.62
C LYS A 115 13.77 -3.89 -6.44
N VAL A 116 12.96 -4.23 -7.42
CA VAL A 116 11.50 -4.20 -7.32
C VAL A 116 11.06 -5.21 -6.26
N LYS A 117 10.22 -4.77 -5.33
CA LYS A 117 9.68 -5.58 -4.26
C LYS A 117 8.50 -6.43 -4.76
N ASN A 118 7.47 -5.76 -5.28
CA ASN A 118 6.35 -6.39 -5.95
C ASN A 118 6.33 -5.86 -7.38
N GLU A 119 6.33 -6.78 -8.35
CA GLU A 119 6.21 -6.47 -9.79
C GLU A 119 4.90 -5.72 -10.09
N ILE A 120 4.77 -5.20 -11.30
CA ILE A 120 3.54 -4.54 -11.74
C ILE A 120 2.31 -5.43 -11.52
N GLY A 121 1.22 -4.84 -11.01
CA GLY A 121 -0.06 -5.51 -10.85
C GLY A 121 -1.23 -4.55 -10.67
N VAL A 122 -2.41 -5.11 -10.41
CA VAL A 122 -3.64 -4.36 -10.17
C VAL A 122 -4.34 -4.88 -8.92
N HIS A 123 -4.68 -3.96 -8.02
CA HIS A 123 -5.44 -4.27 -6.80
C HIS A 123 -6.93 -4.47 -7.08
N PRO A 124 -7.63 -5.37 -6.35
CA PRO A 124 -9.04 -5.65 -6.60
C PRO A 124 -9.98 -4.63 -6.01
N ASN A 125 -9.57 -3.91 -4.96
CA ASN A 125 -10.39 -2.91 -4.30
C ASN A 125 -10.33 -1.56 -5.00
N ASP A 126 -9.18 -0.88 -4.92
CA ASP A 126 -9.00 0.47 -5.45
C ASP A 126 -8.72 0.50 -6.97
N LYS A 127 -8.55 -0.67 -7.59
CA LYS A 127 -8.21 -0.86 -9.02
C LYS A 127 -6.89 -0.21 -9.45
N SER A 128 -6.07 0.26 -8.52
CA SER A 128 -4.82 0.94 -8.82
C SER A 128 -3.86 0.01 -9.56
N PHE A 129 -3.24 0.51 -10.63
CA PHE A 129 -2.15 -0.14 -11.36
C PHE A 129 -0.81 0.29 -10.75
N THR A 130 -0.12 -0.61 -10.05
CA THR A 130 1.01 -0.22 -9.19
C THR A 130 2.19 -1.19 -9.23
N PHE A 131 3.33 -0.74 -8.71
CA PHE A 131 4.46 -1.59 -8.34
C PHE A 131 5.10 -1.04 -7.06
N TYR A 132 5.93 -1.88 -6.42
CA TYR A 132 6.51 -1.55 -5.12
C TYR A 132 8.03 -1.64 -5.16
N VAL A 133 8.69 -0.76 -4.43
CA VAL A 133 10.14 -0.84 -4.11
C VAL A 133 10.33 -0.82 -2.60
N LYS A 134 11.42 -1.42 -2.13
CA LYS A 134 11.79 -1.35 -0.71
C LYS A 134 12.67 -0.13 -0.48
N SER A 135 12.26 0.73 0.45
CA SER A 135 13.09 1.87 0.87
C SER A 135 14.33 1.40 1.65
N PRO A 136 15.39 2.23 1.74
CA PRO A 136 16.54 1.95 2.62
C PRO A 136 16.15 1.76 4.10
N SER A 137 15.04 2.37 4.55
CA SER A 137 14.52 2.23 5.92
C SER A 137 13.65 0.97 6.13
N GLY A 138 13.42 0.20 5.08
CA GLY A 138 12.80 -1.13 5.12
C GLY A 138 11.29 -1.17 4.98
N PHE A 139 10.59 -0.03 4.98
CA PHE A 139 9.20 0.07 4.53
C PHE A 139 9.14 0.20 3.01
N GLU A 140 7.99 -0.02 2.40
CA GLU A 140 7.83 -0.05 0.95
C GLU A 140 7.33 1.32 0.42
N ALA A 141 7.72 1.65 -0.80
CA ALA A 141 7.16 2.77 -1.55
C ALA A 141 6.43 2.19 -2.76
N GLU A 142 5.15 2.49 -2.86
CA GLU A 142 4.28 2.14 -3.96
C GLU A 142 4.17 3.34 -4.91
N LEU A 143 4.26 3.09 -6.20
CA LEU A 143 3.91 4.07 -7.23
C LEU A 143 2.77 3.50 -8.05
N GLY A 144 1.68 4.26 -8.13
CA GLY A 144 0.46 3.80 -8.78
C GLY A 144 -0.18 4.83 -9.69
N ALA A 145 -1.16 4.39 -10.45
CA ALA A 145 -2.05 5.23 -11.24
C ALA A 145 -3.44 4.58 -11.33
N GLU A 146 -4.42 5.39 -11.73
CA GLU A 146 -5.78 4.94 -12.10
C GLU A 146 -6.56 4.34 -10.92
N GLY A 147 -6.29 4.79 -9.70
CA GLY A 147 -7.08 4.43 -8.54
C GLY A 147 -8.51 4.96 -8.68
N ILE A 148 -9.50 4.13 -8.37
CA ILE A 148 -10.90 4.58 -8.37
C ILE A 148 -11.10 5.64 -7.28
N GLN A 149 -12.09 6.50 -7.53
CA GLN A 149 -12.54 7.45 -6.53
C GLN A 149 -13.80 6.91 -5.85
N VAL A 150 -13.91 7.19 -4.56
CA VAL A 150 -15.14 6.96 -3.79
C VAL A 150 -15.93 8.26 -3.72
N ASN A 151 -17.25 8.16 -3.58
CA ASN A 151 -18.08 9.28 -3.15
C ASN A 151 -18.38 9.11 -1.64
N PRO A 152 -17.70 9.85 -0.74
CA PRO A 152 -17.93 9.73 0.69
C PRO A 152 -19.34 10.15 1.14
N GLU A 153 -20.04 10.94 0.33
CA GLU A 153 -21.38 11.45 0.64
C GLU A 153 -22.50 10.52 0.17
N ASP A 154 -22.18 9.47 -0.58
CA ASP A 154 -23.16 8.51 -1.09
C ASP A 154 -23.67 7.60 0.05
N PRO A 155 -24.94 7.73 0.48
CA PRO A 155 -25.49 6.94 1.57
C PRO A 155 -25.70 5.46 1.21
N ASP A 156 -25.76 5.14 -0.09
CA ASP A 156 -25.98 3.79 -0.62
C ASP A 156 -24.65 3.07 -0.90
N ARG A 157 -23.51 3.72 -0.64
CA ARG A 157 -22.19 3.14 -0.88
C ARG A 157 -21.95 1.93 0.03
N GLU A 158 -21.76 0.77 -0.59
CA GLU A 158 -21.39 -0.45 0.11
C GLU A 158 -19.90 -0.48 0.48
N VAL A 159 -19.60 -1.02 1.66
CA VAL A 159 -18.23 -1.33 2.07
C VAL A 159 -17.85 -2.70 1.52
N GLY A 160 -16.84 -2.74 0.66
CA GLY A 160 -16.39 -3.98 0.02
C GLY A 160 -15.71 -4.94 1.00
N GLN A 161 -15.74 -6.22 0.67
CA GLN A 161 -14.93 -7.26 1.32
C GLN A 161 -14.22 -8.07 0.24
N TYR A 162 -12.89 -8.14 0.32
CA TYR A 162 -12.07 -8.88 -0.64
C TYR A 162 -11.20 -9.93 0.07
N TYR A 163 -10.80 -10.96 -0.67
CA TYR A 163 -10.02 -12.09 -0.15
C TYR A 163 -8.67 -12.31 -0.86
N GLN A 164 -8.27 -11.36 -1.68
CA GLN A 164 -7.01 -11.35 -2.41
C GLN A 164 -6.47 -9.93 -2.51
N LEU A 165 -5.15 -9.78 -2.63
CA LEU A 165 -4.51 -8.48 -2.81
C LEU A 165 -4.36 -8.06 -4.26
N SER A 166 -4.57 -8.94 -5.24
CA SER A 166 -4.33 -8.60 -6.64
C SER A 166 -5.29 -9.33 -7.56
N ILE A 167 -5.82 -8.62 -8.55
CA ILE A 167 -6.52 -9.23 -9.68
C ILE A 167 -5.51 -10.04 -10.50
N TRP A 168 -4.34 -9.43 -10.76
CA TRP A 168 -3.19 -10.04 -11.40
C TRP A 168 -1.92 -9.27 -11.02
N GLY A 169 -0.75 -9.86 -11.26
CA GLY A 169 0.53 -9.18 -11.04
C GLY A 169 0.95 -9.16 -9.56
N HIS A 170 1.68 -8.12 -9.15
CA HIS A 170 2.25 -7.99 -7.79
C HIS A 170 3.05 -9.20 -7.32
N LYS A 171 3.74 -9.86 -8.26
CA LYS A 171 4.59 -11.00 -7.94
C LYS A 171 5.72 -10.53 -7.02
N MET A 172 5.82 -11.13 -5.84
CA MET A 172 6.93 -10.87 -4.92
C MET A 172 8.23 -11.42 -5.51
N THR A 173 9.28 -10.59 -5.57
CA THR A 173 10.61 -11.07 -5.96
C THR A 173 11.26 -11.81 -4.78
N ALA A 174 11.93 -12.94 -5.06
CA ALA A 174 12.11 -14.09 -4.16
C ALA A 174 12.75 -13.86 -2.76
N LEU A 175 13.32 -12.68 -2.48
CA LEU A 175 13.97 -12.36 -1.20
C LEU A 175 13.02 -12.36 0.02
N ASP A 176 11.72 -12.18 -0.18
CA ASP A 176 10.75 -12.11 0.93
C ASP A 176 9.97 -13.41 1.18
N THR A 177 10.15 -14.44 0.36
CA THR A 177 9.52 -15.76 0.61
C THR A 177 10.17 -16.50 1.79
N LEU A 178 11.45 -16.20 2.08
CA LEU A 178 12.20 -16.75 3.21
C LEU A 178 11.62 -16.30 4.57
N PRO A 179 11.40 -14.99 4.82
CA PRO A 179 10.73 -14.53 6.04
C PRO A 179 9.32 -15.10 6.22
N LEU A 180 8.54 -15.24 5.14
CA LEU A 180 7.20 -15.85 5.20
C LEU A 180 7.26 -17.32 5.59
N LYS A 181 8.19 -18.09 5.02
CA LYS A 181 8.43 -19.49 5.42
C LYS A 181 8.88 -19.60 6.88
N ALA A 182 9.77 -18.71 7.33
CA ALA A 182 10.22 -18.68 8.71
C ALA A 182 9.08 -18.33 9.68
N ALA A 183 8.22 -17.38 9.33
CA ALA A 183 7.01 -17.03 10.09
C ALA A 183 6.02 -18.19 10.14
N ALA A 184 5.82 -18.90 9.01
CA ALA A 184 5.00 -20.12 8.95
C ALA A 184 5.51 -21.20 9.92
N THR A 185 6.82 -21.44 9.90
CA THR A 185 7.48 -22.41 10.77
C THR A 185 7.34 -22.00 12.23
N TYR A 186 7.54 -20.72 12.56
CA TYR A 186 7.34 -20.20 13.91
C TYR A 186 5.90 -20.41 14.40
N MET A 187 4.89 -20.05 13.60
CA MET A 187 3.48 -20.22 13.98
C MET A 187 3.10 -21.68 14.20
N LYS A 188 3.63 -22.60 13.38
CA LYS A 188 3.49 -24.05 13.61
C LYS A 188 4.11 -24.51 14.93
N LEU A 189 5.28 -23.97 15.27
CA LEU A 189 5.99 -24.33 16.51
C LEU A 189 5.33 -23.74 17.76
N THR A 190 4.66 -22.60 17.67
CA THR A 190 4.03 -21.93 18.82
C THR A 190 2.54 -22.25 19.01
N GLY A 191 1.96 -23.11 18.19
CA GLY A 191 0.54 -23.50 18.30
C GLY A 191 -0.45 -22.37 17.98
N ASN A 192 -0.01 -21.33 17.27
CA ASN A 192 -0.86 -20.19 16.87
C ASN A 192 -1.52 -20.44 15.49
N VAL A 193 -1.87 -21.69 15.19
CA VAL A 193 -2.49 -22.11 13.91
C VAL A 193 -4.01 -22.03 14.00
#